data_AF-A0A5E4CKD4-F1
#
_entry.id   AF-A0A5E4CKD4-F1
#
_cell.length_a   1.000
_cell.length_b   1.000
_cell.length_c   1.000
_cell.angle_alpha   90.00
_cell.angle_beta   90.00
_cell.angle_gamma   90.00
#
_symmetry.space_group_name_H-M   'P 1'
#
loop_
_entity.id
_entity.type
_entity.pdbx_description
1 polymer ?
#
loop_
_entity_poly.entity_id
_entity_poly.type
_entity_poly.pdbx_seq_one_letter_code
_entity_poly.pdbx_strand_id
1 'polypeptide(L)'
;MATSKKFHTLVEVQQKGGKFFEVLGDPTEVPSWFHSQYLKCPRVVYLEAWLVEAMFGPDGEKIPHVECVTHTVLHVNRWNPESDAKILIFGRPNFQLDVFEMIRHLANYFRLRRGVLSTRGEKT
;
A
#
# COMPACT_ATOMS: atom_id res chain seq x y z
N MET A 1 -12.27 14.46 -13.46
CA MET A 1 -11.43 14.59 -12.25
C MET A 1 -11.22 13.18 -11.71
N ALA A 2 -9.98 12.70 -11.63
CA ALA A 2 -9.70 11.36 -11.13
C ALA A 2 -10.03 11.33 -9.62
N THR A 3 -11.05 10.59 -9.23
CA THR A 3 -11.36 10.30 -7.83
C THR A 3 -10.28 9.35 -7.32
N SER A 4 -9.30 9.90 -6.60
CA SER A 4 -8.33 9.08 -5.88
C SER A 4 -9.10 8.24 -4.85
N LYS A 5 -9.20 6.93 -5.08
CA LYS A 5 -9.80 6.02 -4.11
C LYS A 5 -8.95 6.05 -2.85
N LYS A 6 -9.54 6.42 -1.71
CA LYS A 6 -8.87 6.43 -0.41
C LYS A 6 -8.93 5.03 0.19
N PHE A 7 -7.78 4.45 0.47
CA PHE A 7 -7.66 3.18 1.16
C PHE A 7 -7.61 3.42 2.67
N HIS A 8 -8.19 2.50 3.45
CA HIS A 8 -8.17 2.61 4.91
C HIS A 8 -6.74 2.37 5.45
N THR A 9 -6.31 3.17 6.42
CA THR A 9 -4.97 3.15 7.02
C THR A 9 -5.05 3.58 8.48
N LEU A 10 -4.15 3.07 9.33
CA LEU A 10 -3.98 3.47 10.73
C LEU A 10 -3.44 4.89 10.88
N VAL A 11 -2.71 5.40 9.89
CA VAL A 11 -2.14 6.74 9.92
C VAL A 11 -2.50 7.44 8.62
N GLU A 12 -3.53 8.27 8.68
CA GLU A 12 -3.91 9.08 7.53
C GLU A 12 -2.80 10.08 7.22
N VAL A 13 -2.25 10.01 6.01
CA VAL A 13 -1.24 10.95 5.53
C VAL A 13 -1.73 11.69 4.29
N GLN A 14 -1.45 13.00 4.25
CA GLN A 14 -1.72 13.84 3.09
C GLN A 14 -0.41 14.31 2.46
N GLN A 15 -0.31 14.15 1.14
CA GLN A 15 0.78 14.72 0.35
C GLN A 15 0.55 16.23 0.16
N LYS A 16 1.40 17.08 0.75
CA LYS A 16 1.32 18.54 0.62
C LYS A 16 2.02 19.08 -0.64
N GLY A 17 2.89 18.28 -1.25
CA GLY A 17 3.62 18.61 -2.48
C GLY A 17 4.92 17.83 -2.59
N GLY A 18 5.33 17.47 -3.81
CA GLY A 18 6.59 16.74 -4.03
C GLY A 18 6.66 15.44 -3.21
N LYS A 19 7.64 15.34 -2.29
CA LYS A 19 7.81 14.20 -1.37
C LYS A 19 7.42 14.53 0.09
N PHE A 20 6.71 15.64 0.32
CA PHE A 20 6.31 16.06 1.66
C PHE A 20 4.94 15.49 2.04
N PHE A 21 4.89 14.84 3.20
CA PHE A 21 3.70 14.22 3.77
C PHE A 21 3.48 14.72 5.19
N GLU A 22 2.22 14.93 5.54
CA GLU A 22 1.77 15.31 6.88
C GLU A 22 0.72 14.31 7.36
N VAL A 23 0.72 14.04 8.66
CA VAL A 23 -0.35 13.26 9.30
C VAL A 23 -1.61 14.12 9.37
N LEU A 24 -2.75 13.54 9.01
CA LEU A 24 -4.07 14.10 9.23
C LEU A 24 -4.67 13.50 10.50
N GLY A 25 -5.40 14.31 11.27
CA GLY A 25 -6.14 13.87 12.46
C GLY A 25 -5.44 14.17 13.78
N ASP A 26 -5.93 13.56 14.85
CA ASP A 26 -5.45 13.77 16.21
C ASP A 26 -4.16 12.96 16.46
N PRO A 27 -3.06 13.58 16.94
CA PRO A 27 -1.83 12.88 17.34
C PRO A 27 -2.01 11.81 18.43
N THR A 28 -3.13 11.81 19.15
CA THR A 28 -3.45 10.80 20.16
C THR A 28 -4.06 9.52 19.57
N GLU A 29 -4.54 9.58 18.32
CA GLU A 29 -5.12 8.45 17.60
C GLU A 29 -4.10 7.67 16.75
N VAL A 30 -2.87 8.20 16.58
CA VAL A 30 -1.81 7.49 15.88
C VAL A 30 -1.19 6.38 16.74
N PRO A 31 -0.81 5.23 16.13
CA PRO A 31 -0.21 4.14 16.86
C PRO A 31 1.09 4.53 17.57
N SER A 32 1.33 3.96 18.77
CA SER A 32 2.51 4.28 19.59
C SER A 32 3.87 3.96 18.94
N TRP A 33 3.90 3.08 17.95
CA TRP A 33 5.09 2.75 17.17
C TRP A 33 5.41 3.78 16.07
N PHE A 34 4.45 4.66 15.74
CA PHE A 34 4.57 5.63 14.66
C PHE A 34 5.39 6.84 15.09
N HIS A 35 6.26 7.32 14.20
CA HIS A 35 6.97 8.58 14.39
C HIS A 35 6.91 9.41 13.10
N SER A 36 6.57 10.69 13.22
CA SER A 36 6.45 11.61 12.07
C SER A 36 7.71 11.70 11.21
N GLN A 37 8.90 11.46 11.79
CA GLN A 37 10.16 11.41 11.06
C GLN A 37 10.19 10.36 9.94
N TYR A 38 9.37 9.31 10.03
CA TYR A 38 9.27 8.26 9.01
C TYR A 38 8.69 8.78 7.69
N LEU A 39 7.98 9.91 7.72
CA LEU A 39 7.37 10.54 6.54
C LEU A 39 8.37 11.19 5.58
N LYS A 40 9.62 11.41 6.01
CA LYS A 40 10.64 12.14 5.22
C LYS A 40 11.13 11.38 3.99
N CYS A 41 11.26 10.06 4.09
CA CYS A 41 11.86 9.23 3.05
C CYS A 41 11.08 7.93 2.88
N PRO A 42 9.91 7.97 2.22
CA PRO A 42 9.19 6.75 1.90
C PRO A 42 9.91 5.94 0.84
N ARG A 43 9.81 4.62 0.96
CA ARG A 43 10.11 3.69 -0.12
C ARG A 43 8.90 3.55 -1.03
N VAL A 44 9.14 3.50 -2.34
CA VAL A 44 8.07 3.47 -3.34
C VAL A 44 8.02 2.09 -4.01
N VAL A 45 6.81 1.55 -4.15
CA VAL A 45 6.51 0.38 -4.98
C VAL A 45 5.52 0.78 -6.06
N TYR A 46 5.79 0.41 -7.31
CA TYR A 46 4.86 0.52 -8.43
C TYR A 46 4.34 -0.87 -8.77
N LEU A 47 3.03 -1.01 -8.93
CA LEU A 47 2.36 -2.27 -9.25
C LEU A 47 0.99 -2.01 -9.88
N GLU A 48 0.48 -2.96 -10.64
CA GLU A 48 -0.81 -2.88 -11.33
C GLU A 48 -1.95 -2.66 -10.31
N ALA A 49 -2.87 -1.73 -10.55
CA ALA A 49 -3.91 -1.35 -9.58
C ALA A 49 -4.72 -2.53 -9.02
N TRP A 50 -4.99 -3.55 -9.84
CA TRP A 50 -5.74 -4.74 -9.43
C TRP A 50 -5.03 -5.54 -8.32
N LEU A 51 -3.70 -5.48 -8.23
CA LEU A 51 -2.93 -6.20 -7.23
C LEU A 51 -3.12 -5.62 -5.83
N VAL A 52 -3.43 -4.33 -5.70
CA VAL A 52 -3.68 -3.70 -4.39
C VAL A 52 -4.83 -4.42 -3.70
N GLU A 53 -5.98 -4.54 -4.38
CA GLU A 53 -7.16 -5.18 -3.80
C GLU A 53 -7.00 -6.70 -3.72
N ALA A 54 -6.23 -7.33 -4.62
CA ALA A 54 -5.91 -8.75 -4.52
C ALA A 54 -5.09 -9.06 -3.24
N MET A 55 -4.09 -8.23 -2.93
CA MET A 55 -3.23 -8.41 -1.76
C MET A 55 -3.90 -7.98 -0.45
N PHE A 56 -4.54 -6.81 -0.46
CA PHE A 56 -5.04 -6.16 0.76
C PHE A 56 -6.55 -6.28 0.95
N GLY A 57 -7.24 -7.00 0.06
CA GLY A 57 -8.70 -7.12 0.07
C GLY A 57 -9.41 -5.92 -0.55
N PRO A 58 -10.75 -6.01 -0.68
CA PRO A 58 -11.59 -4.91 -1.16
C PRO A 58 -11.32 -3.64 -0.36
N ASP A 59 -11.17 -2.52 -1.04
CA ASP A 59 -10.87 -1.20 -0.43
C ASP A 59 -9.61 -1.18 0.47
N GLY A 60 -8.75 -2.20 0.37
CA GLY A 60 -7.58 -2.39 1.22
C GLY A 60 -7.92 -2.64 2.69
N GLU A 61 -9.03 -3.32 2.98
CA GLU A 61 -9.47 -3.67 4.35
C GLU A 61 -8.35 -4.25 5.24
N LYS A 62 -7.35 -4.93 4.65
CA LYS A 62 -6.24 -5.56 5.38
C LYS A 62 -5.05 -4.64 5.60
N ILE A 63 -5.01 -3.45 4.98
CA ILE A 63 -3.91 -2.49 5.13
C ILE A 63 -3.67 -2.15 6.61
N PRO A 64 -4.69 -1.77 7.43
CA PRO A 64 -4.45 -1.45 8.84
C PRO A 64 -3.83 -2.60 9.63
N HIS A 65 -4.23 -3.84 9.33
CA HIS A 65 -3.65 -5.02 9.97
C HIS A 65 -2.17 -5.20 9.57
N VAL A 66 -1.85 -5.02 8.28
CA VAL A 66 -0.46 -5.07 7.80
C VAL A 66 0.39 -3.97 8.43
N GLU A 67 -0.13 -2.75 8.52
CA GLU A 67 0.55 -1.62 9.17
C GLU A 67 0.82 -1.90 10.65
N CYS A 68 -0.16 -2.47 11.35
CA CYS A 68 -0.03 -2.87 12.76
C CYS A 68 1.10 -3.90 12.96
N VAL A 69 1.14 -4.95 12.13
CA VAL A 69 2.13 -6.03 12.26
C VAL A 69 3.54 -5.59 11.84
N THR A 70 3.63 -4.77 10.79
CA THR A 70 4.92 -4.38 10.20
C THR A 70 5.51 -3.12 10.81
N HIS A 71 4.73 -2.39 11.62
CA HIS A 71 5.08 -1.06 12.12
C HIS A 71 5.53 -0.12 10.99
N THR A 72 4.82 -0.18 9.86
CA THR A 72 4.98 0.71 8.72
C THR A 72 3.63 1.29 8.32
N VAL A 73 3.63 2.47 7.69
CA VAL A 73 2.42 3.07 7.11
C VAL A 73 2.44 2.84 5.61
N LEU A 74 1.32 2.41 5.05
CA LEU A 74 1.13 2.14 3.63
C LEU A 74 0.16 3.17 3.04
N HIS A 75 0.70 4.11 2.27
CA HIS A 75 -0.13 5.07 1.53
C HIS A 75 -0.23 4.67 0.06
N VAL A 76 -1.45 4.35 -0.36
CA VAL A 76 -1.73 3.90 -1.73
C VAL A 76 -2.28 5.05 -2.56
N ASN A 77 -1.53 5.45 -3.59
CA ASN A 77 -1.96 6.36 -4.63
C ASN A 77 -2.45 5.55 -5.82
N ARG A 78 -3.76 5.59 -6.07
CA ARG A 78 -4.38 4.97 -7.25
C ARG A 78 -5.07 6.03 -8.09
N TRP A 79 -4.59 6.22 -9.32
CA TRP A 79 -5.16 7.19 -10.25
C TRP A 79 -6.34 6.61 -11.06
N ASN A 80 -6.25 5.35 -11.50
CA ASN A 80 -7.33 4.66 -12.22
C ASN A 80 -7.32 3.15 -11.89
N PRO A 81 -8.46 2.41 -11.95
CA PRO A 81 -8.49 0.96 -11.76
C PRO A 81 -7.72 0.18 -12.83
N GLU A 82 -7.55 0.78 -14.02
CA GLU A 82 -6.81 0.19 -15.15
C GLU A 82 -5.33 0.62 -15.20
N SER A 83 -4.91 1.57 -14.35
CA SER A 83 -3.54 2.07 -14.34
C SER A 83 -2.67 1.35 -13.29
N ASP A 84 -1.39 1.71 -13.25
CA ASP A 84 -0.55 1.38 -12.09
C ASP A 84 -1.01 2.13 -10.84
N ALA A 85 -0.85 1.46 -9.70
CA ALA A 85 -0.90 2.02 -8.37
C ALA A 85 0.52 2.22 -7.85
N LYS A 86 0.66 3.25 -7.01
CA LYS A 86 1.89 3.57 -6.30
C LYS A 86 1.64 3.38 -4.81
N ILE A 87 2.42 2.51 -4.18
CA ILE A 87 2.42 2.35 -2.72
C ILE A 87 3.65 3.06 -2.16
N LEU A 88 3.42 3.93 -1.18
CA LEU A 88 4.44 4.59 -0.39
C LEU A 88 4.50 3.91 0.97
N ILE A 89 5.68 3.41 1.32
CA ILE A 89 5.95 2.70 2.57
C ILE A 89 6.74 3.66 3.48
N PHE A 90 6.14 4.05 4.59
CA PHE A 90 6.80 4.87 5.61
C PHE A 90 7.16 4.02 6.82
N GLY A 91 8.35 4.20 7.35
CA GLY A 91 8.79 3.49 8.55
C GLY A 91 10.29 3.61 8.75
N ARG A 92 10.84 2.74 9.59
CA ARG A 92 12.30 2.58 9.73
C ARG A 92 12.89 2.01 8.43
N PRO A 93 14.09 2.42 7.99
CA PRO A 93 14.65 1.97 6.70
C PRO A 93 14.68 0.45 6.50
N ASN A 94 15.02 -0.32 7.54
CA ASN A 94 15.03 -1.78 7.47
C ASN A 94 13.62 -2.36 7.30
N PHE A 95 12.64 -1.85 8.05
CA PHE A 95 11.25 -2.31 7.96
C PHE A 95 10.63 -1.92 6.60
N GLN A 96 10.99 -0.75 6.06
CA GLN A 96 10.58 -0.40 4.70
C GLN A 96 11.11 -1.40 3.67
N LEU A 97 12.34 -1.90 3.83
CA LEU A 97 12.92 -2.90 2.94
C LEU A 97 12.21 -4.26 3.06
N ASP A 98 11.97 -4.71 4.29
CA ASP A 98 11.27 -5.99 4.53
C ASP A 98 9.85 -5.97 3.96
N VAL A 99 9.12 -4.87 4.18
CA VAL A 99 7.76 -4.68 3.65
C VAL A 99 7.76 -4.52 2.13
N PHE A 100 8.78 -3.89 1.56
CA PHE A 100 8.95 -3.80 0.12
C PHE A 100 9.11 -5.18 -0.52
N GLU A 101 9.99 -6.03 0.01
CA GLU A 101 10.17 -7.40 -0.49
C GLU A 101 8.91 -8.25 -0.27
N MET A 102 8.26 -8.11 0.88
CA MET A 102 6.97 -8.75 1.14
C MET A 102 5.92 -8.40 0.07
N ILE A 103 5.75 -7.10 -0.24
CA ILE A 103 4.82 -6.65 -1.28
C ILE A 103 5.21 -7.20 -2.65
N ARG A 104 6.50 -7.22 -3.00
CA ARG A 104 6.97 -7.80 -4.27
C ARG A 104 6.65 -9.29 -4.38
N HIS A 105 6.88 -10.05 -3.32
CA HIS A 105 6.58 -11.48 -3.28
C HIS A 105 5.08 -11.76 -3.37
N LEU A 106 4.25 -11.01 -2.64
CA LEU A 106 2.79 -11.10 -2.73
C LEU A 106 2.30 -10.74 -4.13
N ALA A 107 2.80 -9.65 -4.71
CA ALA A 107 2.45 -9.25 -6.07
C ALA A 107 2.77 -10.37 -7.08
N ASN A 108 3.97 -10.98 -6.97
CA ASN A 108 4.35 -12.10 -7.83
C ASN A 108 3.44 -13.32 -7.64
N TYR A 109 3.12 -13.67 -6.39
CA TYR A 109 2.19 -14.76 -6.09
C TYR A 109 0.83 -14.56 -6.76
N PHE A 110 0.24 -13.36 -6.67
CA PHE A 110 -1.05 -13.08 -7.30
C PHE A 110 -0.99 -13.04 -8.83
N ARG A 111 0.10 -12.53 -9.43
CA ARG A 111 0.31 -12.60 -10.88
C ARG A 111 0.35 -14.05 -11.37
N LEU A 112 1.13 -14.90 -10.70
CA LEU A 112 1.21 -16.33 -11.01
C LEU A 112 -0.14 -17.02 -10.86
N ARG A 113 -0.85 -16.75 -9.76
CA ARG A 113 -2.18 -17.34 -9.51
C ARG A 113 -3.18 -16.94 -10.58
N ARG A 114 -3.17 -15.69 -11.04
CA ARG A 114 -4.03 -15.20 -12.12
C ARG A 114 -3.68 -15.86 -13.46
N GLY A 115 -2.39 -16.04 -13.76
CA GLY A 115 -1.94 -16.77 -14.96
C GLY A 115 -2.35 -18.25 -14.94
N VAL A 116 -2.21 -18.93 -13.80
CA VAL A 116 -2.67 -20.33 -13.62
C VAL A 116 -4.19 -20.45 -13.76
N LEU A 117 -4.96 -19.49 -13.24
CA LEU A 117 -6.41 -19.46 -13.40
C LEU A 117 -6.82 -19.19 -14.86
N SER A 118 -6.03 -18.42 -15.64
CA SER A 118 -6.29 -18.21 -17.07
C SER A 118 -6.14 -19.50 -17.89
N THR A 119 -5.21 -20.39 -17.52
CA THR A 119 -4.99 -21.67 -18.23
C THR A 119 -6.04 -22.75 -17.94
N ARG A 120 -6.91 -22.54 -16.95
CA ARG A 120 -7.95 -23.51 -16.54
C ARG A 120 -9.34 -23.22 -17.13
N GLY A 121 -9.49 -22.15 -17.92
CA GLY A 121 -10.76 -21.70 -18.50
C GLY A 121 -10.99 -22.03 -19.98
N GLU A 122 -10.02 -22.61 -20.69
CA GLU A 122 -10.14 -22.96 -22.12
C GLU A 122 -10.09 -24.48 -22.33
N LYS A 123 -11.08 -25.20 -21.81
CA LYS A 123 -11.49 -26.51 -22.34
C LYS A 123 -12.99 -26.67 -22.16
N THR A 124 -13.74 -26.21 -23.17
CA THR A 124 -15.09 -26.70 -23.47
C THR A 124 -15.18 -26.96 -24.95
#